data_AF-A0AAP1Y6X1-F1
#
_entry.id   AF-A0AAP1Y6X1-F1
#
_cell.length_a   1.000
_cell.length_b   1.000
_cell.length_c   1.000
_cell.angle_alpha   90.00
_cell.angle_beta   90.00
_cell.angle_gamma   90.00
#
_symmetry.space_group_name_H-M   'P 1'
#
loop_
_entity.id
_entity.type
_entity.pdbx_description
1 polymer ?
#
loop_
_entity_poly.entity_id
_entity_poly.type
_entity_poly.pdbx_seq_one_letter_code
_entity_poly.pdbx_strand_id
1 'polypeptide(L)' 'MPDQIYEEIAFIAYHFHWSYRDILAMEHAERRRWCERISRINDTMNSDEREKSLRLGI' A
#
# COMPACT_ATOMS: atom_id res chain seq x y z
N MET A 1 -0.33 13.83 13.96
CA MET A 1 0.54 13.14 14.94
C MET A 1 1.84 12.77 14.25
N PRO A 2 3.02 12.98 14.86
CA PRO A 2 4.31 12.71 14.23
C PRO A 2 4.47 11.26 13.77
N ASP A 3 3.82 10.30 14.42
CA ASP A 3 3.94 8.88 14.09
C ASP A 3 3.29 8.51 12.76
N GLN A 4 2.21 9.20 12.38
CA GLN A 4 1.42 8.86 11.19
C GLN A 4 2.21 9.05 9.87
N ILE A 5 3.14 10.01 9.82
CA ILE A 5 3.95 10.23 8.61
C ILE A 5 4.95 9.09 8.39
N TYR A 6 5.53 8.54 9.46
CA TYR A 6 6.48 7.44 9.36
C TYR A 6 5.78 6.15 8.95
N GLU A 7 4.56 5.91 9.45
CA GLU A 7 3.71 4.80 9.01
C GLU A 7 3.37 4.90 7.52
N GLU A 8 2.95 6.08 7.03
CA GLU A 8 2.68 6.32 5.61
C GLU A 8 3.90 6.07 4.74
N ILE A 9 5.07 6.58 5.15
CA ILE A 9 6.31 6.40 4.41
C ILE A 9 6.72 4.93 4.38
N ALA A 10 6.70 4.25 5.53
CA ALA A 10 7.05 2.84 5.62
C ALA A 10 6.13 1.98 4.75
N PHE A 11 4.82 2.25 4.76
CA PHE A 11 3.85 1.53 3.95
C PHE A 11 4.10 1.70 2.45
N ILE A 12 4.30 2.94 1.99
CA ILE A 12 4.58 3.22 0.57
C ILE A 12 5.92 2.61 0.15
N ALA A 13 6.97 2.77 0.97
CA ALA A 13 8.29 2.24 0.68
C ALA A 13 8.30 0.70 0.65
N TYR A 14 7.51 0.04 1.50
CA TYR A 14 7.38 -1.41 1.52
C TYR A 14 6.75 -1.96 0.23
N HIS A 15 5.76 -1.27 -0.34
CA HIS A 15 5.01 -1.76 -1.51
C HIS A 15 5.58 -1.31 -2.86
N PHE A 16 6.11 -0.09 -2.97
CA PHE A 16 6.63 0.45 -4.24
C PHE A 16 8.15 0.62 -4.27
N HIS A 17 8.84 0.41 -3.14
CA HIS A 17 10.29 0.55 -3.03
C HIS A 17 10.82 1.92 -3.47
N TRP A 18 9.99 2.96 -3.39
CA TRP A 18 10.40 4.34 -3.61
C TRP A 18 11.31 4.82 -2.48
N SER A 19 12.18 5.78 -2.79
CA SER A 19 13.12 6.28 -1.81
C SER A 19 12.41 7.07 -0.71
N TYR A 20 12.95 7.00 0.51
CA TYR A 20 12.45 7.77 1.64
C TYR A 20 12.33 9.27 1.32
N ARG A 21 13.30 9.83 0.59
CA ARG A 21 13.31 11.25 0.21
C ARG A 21 12.17 11.61 -0.73
N ASP A 22 11.87 10.76 -1.70
CA ASP A 22 10.81 11.03 -2.68
C ASP A 22 9.44 11.02 -2.00
N ILE A 23 9.21 10.08 -1.08
CA ILE A 23 7.94 9.97 -0.34
C ILE A 23 7.80 11.11 0.68
N LEU A 24 8.90 11.52 1.31
CA LEU A 24 8.92 12.64 2.25
C LEU A 24 8.64 13.98 1.55
N ALA A 25 9.04 14.12 0.29
CA ALA A 25 8.78 15.31 -0.52
C ALA A 25 7.31 15.47 -0.96
N MET A 26 6.50 14.42 -0.83
CA MET A 26 5.07 14.47 -1.16
C MET A 26 4.27 15.24 -0.11
N GLU A 27 3.18 15.86 -0.55
CA GLU A 27 2.18 16.39 0.36
C GLU A 27 1.48 15.26 1.12
N HIS A 28 1.01 15.51 2.34
CA HIS A 28 0.31 14.48 3.13
C HIS A 28 -0.90 13.90 2.40
N ALA A 29 -1.67 14.75 1.70
CA ALA A 29 -2.81 14.33 0.88
C ALA A 29 -2.40 13.43 -0.29
N GLU A 30 -1.19 13.55 -0.80
CA GLU A 30 -0.67 12.68 -1.85
C GLU A 30 -0.25 11.31 -1.28
N ARG A 31 0.50 11.29 -0.17
CA ARG A 31 0.83 10.01 0.52
C ARG A 31 -0.43 9.23 0.88
N ARG A 32 -1.45 9.88 1.43
CA ARG A 32 -2.73 9.25 1.76
C ARG A 32 -3.40 8.60 0.54
N ARG A 33 -3.40 9.28 -0.61
CA ARG A 33 -3.94 8.72 -1.87
C ARG A 33 -3.17 7.49 -2.32
N TRP A 34 -1.85 7.49 -2.18
CA TRP A 34 -1.02 6.33 -2.48
C TRP A 34 -1.31 5.16 -1.54
N CYS A 35 -1.43 5.40 -0.24
CA CYS A 35 -1.82 4.36 0.72
C CYS A 35 -3.16 3.71 0.34
N GLU A 36 -4.19 4.51 0.03
CA GLU A 36 -5.49 3.96 -0.40
C GLU A 36 -5.40 3.18 -1.72
N ARG A 37 -4.54 3.62 -2.65
CA ARG A 37 -4.34 2.93 -3.93
C ARG A 37 -3.68 1.57 -3.73
N ILE A 38 -2.67 1.50 -2.88
CA ILE A 38 -1.99 0.26 -2.50
C ILE A 38 -2.99 -0.70 -1.86
N SER A 39 -3.78 -0.25 -0.88
CA SER A 39 -4.79 -1.10 -0.23
C SER A 39 -5.78 -1.66 -1.24
N ARG A 40 -6.29 -0.84 -2.17
CA ARG A 40 -7.21 -1.30 -3.23
C ARG A 40 -6.60 -2.37 -4.15
N ILE A 41 -5.32 -2.22 -4.51
CA ILE A 41 -4.61 -3.21 -5.35
C ILE A 41 -4.47 -4.52 -4.57
N ASN A 42 -4.01 -4.45 -3.33
CA ASN A 42 -3.83 -5.63 -2.47
C ASN A 42 -5.15 -6.34 -2.19
N ASP A 43 -6.23 -5.61 -1.94
CA ASP A 43 -7.57 -6.18 -1.72
C ASP A 43 -8.06 -6.93 -2.96
N THR A 44 -7.81 -6.38 -4.16
CA THR A 44 -8.16 -7.02 -5.43
C THR A 44 -7.35 -8.31 -5.61
N MET A 45 -6.03 -8.25 -5.47
CA MET A 45 -5.15 -9.41 -5.62
C MET A 45 -5.46 -10.52 -4.60
N ASN A 46 -5.64 -10.17 -3.32
CA ASN A 46 -5.98 -11.13 -2.27
C ASN A 46 -7.38 -11.73 -2.45
N SER A 47 -8.30 -11.02 -3.10
CA SER A 47 -9.62 -11.55 -3.43
C SER A 47 -9.52 -12.56 -4.59
N ASP A 48 -8.76 -12.23 -5.62
CA ASP A 48 -8.51 -13.12 -6.76
C ASP A 48 -7.76 -14.40 -6.35
N GLU A 49 -6.77 -14.28 -5.46
CA GLU A 49 -6.03 -15.42 -4.90
C GLU A 49 -6.91 -16.32 -4.04
N ARG A 50 -7.75 -15.75 -3.16
CA ARG A 50 -8.73 -16.51 -2.37
C ARG A 50 -9.73 -17.24 -3.26
N GLU A 51 -10.24 -16.59 -4.29
CA GLU A 51 -11.17 -17.20 -5.23
C GLU A 51 -10.51 -18.33 -6.04
N LYS A 52 -9.22 -18.18 -6.40
CA LYS A 52 -8.42 -19.25 -7.00
C LYS A 52 -8.22 -20.43 -6.07
N SER A 53 -7.90 -20.23 -4.78
CA SER A 53 -7.75 -21.32 -3.81
C SER A 53 -9.07 -22.09 -3.65
N LEU A 54 -10.18 -21.37 -3.51
CA LEU A 54 -11.52 -21.97 -3.42
C LEU A 54 -11.89 -22.76 -4.69
N ARG A 55 -11.54 -22.26 -5.89
CA ARG A 55 -11.77 -22.97 -7.16
C ARG A 55 -10.88 -24.19 -7.35
N LEU A 56 -9.64 -24.15 -6.86
CA LEU A 56 -8.66 -25.22 -7.04
C LEU A 56 -8.73 -26.31 -5.96
N GLY A 57 -9.56 -26.12 -4.91
CA GLY A 57 -9.79 -27.15 -3.89
C GLY A 57 -8.54 -27.48 -3.08
N ILE A 58 -7.64 -26.51 -2.90
CA ILE A 58 -6.48 -26.56 -2.00
C ILE A 58 -6.67 -25.56 -0.86
#